data_AF-A0A657AXF0-F1
#
_entry.id   AF-A0A657AXF0-F1
#
_cell.length_a   1.000
_cell.length_b   1.000
_cell.length_c   1.000
_cell.angle_alpha   90.00
_cell.angle_beta   90.00
_cell.angle_gamma   90.00
#
_symmetry.space_group_name_H-M   'P 1'
#
loop_
_entity.id
_entity.type
_entity.pdbx_description
1 polymer ?
#
loop_
_entity_poly.entity_id
_entity_poly.type
_entity_poly.pdbx_seq_one_letter_code
_entity_poly.pdbx_strand_id
1 'polypeptide(L)'
;MRLRSKFLSIGILLAIIPAFCLSAYIAYSSYSDGKSAIHELSKAQLTAVRESKKSQIERYFQTIQDQVLSFSKDRMIVNAMREFKRGFDDYLSQRTGDNVVQQKEKLQQYYEQSFGGEYAERNNGQKVNSAALMQGLDADSISLQYDFIANNTEPLGAKDALIQLDNNTLYSKLHKIYHPPIRDFLQRFEYFDIFLVTPDTGDIVYSVFKELDY
;
A
#
# COMPACT_ATOMS: atom_id res chain seq x y z
N MET A 1 28.06 85.17 8.37
CA MET A 1 28.13 84.13 9.42
C MET A 1 29.49 84.20 10.10
N ARG A 2 29.53 84.38 11.43
CA ARG A 2 30.77 84.49 12.22
C ARG A 2 31.59 83.20 12.07
N LEU A 3 32.91 83.27 11.85
CA LEU A 3 33.80 82.12 11.59
C LEU A 3 33.50 80.90 12.49
N ARG A 4 33.20 81.14 13.76
CA ARG A 4 32.87 80.13 14.77
C ARG A 4 31.74 79.17 14.36
N SER A 5 30.68 79.66 13.70
CA SER A 5 29.56 78.80 13.29
C SER A 5 29.91 77.89 12.11
N LYS A 6 30.79 78.34 11.19
CA LYS A 6 31.24 77.54 10.05
C LYS A 6 32.15 76.38 10.49
N PHE A 7 33.09 76.63 11.40
CA PHE A 7 33.96 75.59 11.97
C PHE A 7 33.16 74.54 12.74
N LEU A 8 32.13 74.96 13.50
CA LEU A 8 31.22 74.04 14.21
C LEU A 8 30.42 73.17 13.23
N SER A 9 29.85 73.73 12.16
CA SER A 9 29.11 72.97 11.16
C SER A 9 29.98 71.94 10.43
N ILE A 10 31.23 72.30 10.07
CA ILE A 10 32.17 71.39 9.41
C ILE A 10 32.58 70.25 10.35
N GLY A 11 32.88 70.56 11.62
CA GLY A 11 33.22 69.53 12.62
C GLY A 11 32.07 68.54 12.87
N ILE A 12 30.83 69.04 12.90
CA ILE A 12 29.62 68.19 13.03
C ILE A 12 29.44 67.31 11.79
N LEU A 13 29.56 67.87 10.58
CA LEU A 13 29.45 67.09 9.33
C LEU A 13 30.53 66.01 9.23
N LEU A 14 31.77 66.34 9.64
CA LEU A 14 32.89 65.40 9.66
C LEU A 14 32.67 64.23 10.64
N ALA A 15 31.90 64.43 11.70
CA ALA A 15 31.54 63.37 12.65
C ALA A 15 30.33 62.54 12.18
N ILE A 16 29.30 63.19 11.63
CA ILE A 16 28.03 62.54 11.28
C ILE A 16 28.16 61.67 10.03
N ILE A 17 28.83 62.15 8.98
CA ILE A 17 28.89 61.41 7.70
C ILE A 17 29.58 60.05 7.87
N PRO A 18 30.77 59.94 8.49
CA PRO A 18 31.41 58.65 8.71
C PRO A 18 30.59 57.74 9.63
N ALA A 19 29.95 58.29 10.67
CA ALA A 19 29.09 57.52 11.57
C ALA A 19 27.88 56.93 10.84
N PHE A 20 27.26 57.71 9.94
CA PHE A 20 26.15 57.26 9.11
C PHE A 20 26.60 56.20 8.10
N CYS A 21 27.71 56.41 7.39
CA CYS A 21 28.26 55.42 6.45
C CYS A 21 28.59 54.10 7.14
N LEU A 22 29.21 54.15 8.33
CA LEU A 22 29.51 52.96 9.12
C LEU A 22 28.22 52.24 9.56
N SER A 23 27.23 53.00 10.04
CA SER A 23 25.92 52.46 10.44
C SER A 23 25.21 51.79 9.27
N ALA A 24 25.20 52.43 8.09
CA ALA A 24 24.58 51.89 6.87
C ALA A 24 25.30 50.62 6.39
N TYR A 25 26.64 50.60 6.45
CA TYR A 25 27.42 49.43 6.10
C TYR A 25 27.16 48.25 7.05
N ILE A 26 27.16 48.50 8.36
CA ILE A 26 26.84 47.48 9.37
C ILE A 26 25.40 46.98 9.18
N ALA A 27 24.44 47.87 8.94
CA ALA A 27 23.04 47.50 8.71
C ALA A 27 22.90 46.61 7.46
N TYR A 28 23.58 46.95 6.37
CA TYR A 28 23.57 46.16 5.15
C TYR A 28 24.21 44.78 5.34
N SER A 29 25.41 44.71 5.95
CA SER A 29 26.07 43.44 6.24
C SER A 29 25.21 42.57 7.16
N SER A 30 24.73 43.14 8.27
CA SER A 30 23.88 42.44 9.25
C SER A 30 22.59 41.92 8.62
N TYR A 31 21.99 42.67 7.70
CA TYR A 31 20.80 42.23 6.97
C TYR A 31 21.10 41.04 6.04
N SER A 32 22.20 41.11 5.28
CA SER A 32 22.62 40.03 4.38
C SER A 32 23.00 38.76 5.15
N ASP A 33 23.75 38.92 6.24
CA ASP A 33 24.19 37.83 7.12
C ASP A 33 22.98 37.19 7.81
N GLY A 34 22.05 38.01 8.33
CA GLY A 34 20.82 37.53 8.94
C GLY A 34 19.92 36.77 7.95
N LYS A 35 19.75 37.28 6.73
CA LYS A 35 19.01 36.60 5.67
C LYS A 35 19.64 35.26 5.31
N SER A 36 20.96 35.23 5.16
CA SER A 36 21.71 34.01 4.84
C SER A 36 21.63 32.99 5.96
N ALA A 37 21.75 33.42 7.22
CA ALA A 37 21.62 32.55 8.39
C ALA A 37 20.22 31.93 8.50
N ILE A 38 19.16 32.71 8.28
CA ILE A 38 17.78 32.18 8.27
C ILE A 38 17.60 31.18 7.14
N HIS A 39 18.12 31.48 5.95
CA HIS A 39 18.00 30.60 4.80
C HIS A 39 18.73 29.26 5.01
N GLU A 40 19.97 29.30 5.52
CA GLU A 40 20.72 28.09 5.84
C GLU A 40 20.08 27.30 7.00
N LEU A 41 19.50 27.98 7.99
CA LEU A 41 18.72 27.34 9.05
C LEU A 41 17.50 26.61 8.47
N SER A 42 16.73 27.24 7.58
CA SER A 42 15.57 26.60 6.93
C SER A 42 15.97 25.38 6.11
N LYS A 43 17.09 25.46 5.36
CA LYS A 43 17.64 24.30 4.64
C LYS A 43 18.05 23.17 5.57
N ALA A 44 18.75 23.48 6.66
CA ALA A 44 19.17 22.49 7.64
C ALA A 44 17.97 21.81 8.29
N GLN A 45 16.91 22.56 8.61
CA GLN A 45 15.65 22.02 9.12
C GLN A 45 14.97 21.08 8.13
N LEU A 46 14.82 21.49 6.85
CA LEU A 46 14.26 20.62 5.82
C LEU A 46 15.09 19.36 5.62
N THR A 47 16.41 19.48 5.69
CA THR A 47 17.31 18.33 5.60
C THR A 47 17.12 17.39 6.78
N ALA A 48 17.03 17.90 8.01
CA ALA A 48 16.77 17.10 9.19
C ALA A 48 15.41 16.37 9.12
N VAL A 49 14.36 17.06 8.65
CA VAL A 49 13.05 16.46 8.40
C VAL A 49 13.14 15.36 7.34
N ARG A 50 13.85 15.62 6.24
CA ARG A 50 14.07 14.64 5.17
C ARG A 50 14.79 13.39 5.67
N GLU A 51 15.89 13.54 6.41
CA GLU A 51 16.63 12.41 6.96
C GLU A 51 15.79 11.63 7.99
N SER A 52 15.03 12.33 8.84
CA SER A 52 14.10 11.69 9.77
C SER A 52 13.03 10.87 9.04
N LYS A 53 12.45 11.41 7.96
CA LYS A 53 11.47 10.70 7.13
C LYS A 53 12.07 9.53 6.38
N LYS A 54 13.27 9.67 5.81
CA LYS A 54 14.01 8.55 5.21
C LYS A 54 14.17 7.43 6.23
N SER A 55 14.68 7.74 7.41
CA SER A 55 14.91 6.74 8.46
C SER A 55 13.61 6.12 8.97
N GLN A 56 12.49 6.87 8.99
CA GLN A 56 11.16 6.34 9.32
C GLN A 56 10.68 5.33 8.27
N ILE A 57 10.87 5.64 6.97
CA ILE A 57 10.51 4.75 5.87
C ILE A 57 11.36 3.47 5.90
N GLU A 58 12.67 3.59 6.11
CA GLU A 58 13.58 2.45 6.22
C GLU A 58 13.18 1.53 7.38
N ARG A 59 12.88 2.10 8.57
CA ARG A 59 12.38 1.31 9.70
C ARG A 59 11.05 0.64 9.41
N TYR A 60 10.13 1.32 8.73
CA TYR A 60 8.84 0.76 8.37
C TYR A 60 9.00 -0.46 7.46
N PHE A 61 9.83 -0.38 6.43
CA PHE A 61 10.11 -1.52 5.55
C PHE A 61 10.84 -2.65 6.29
N GLN A 62 11.74 -2.34 7.22
CA GLN A 62 12.37 -3.36 8.07
C GLN A 62 11.32 -4.10 8.91
N THR A 63 10.38 -3.37 9.52
CA THR A 63 9.27 -3.98 10.28
C THR A 63 8.42 -4.90 9.40
N ILE A 64 8.06 -4.48 8.19
CA ILE A 64 7.32 -5.33 7.24
C ILE A 64 8.14 -6.59 6.90
N GLN A 65 9.42 -6.43 6.59
CA GLN A 65 10.29 -7.56 6.28
C GLN A 65 10.34 -8.56 7.45
N ASP A 66 10.52 -8.08 8.67
CA ASP A 66 10.58 -8.92 9.86
C ASP A 66 9.24 -9.61 10.14
N GLN A 67 8.11 -8.92 9.90
CA GLN A 67 6.76 -9.48 10.00
C GLN A 67 6.55 -10.60 8.98
N VAL A 68 6.85 -10.36 7.69
CA VAL A 68 6.72 -11.37 6.62
C VAL A 68 7.62 -12.57 6.89
N LEU A 69 8.87 -12.35 7.29
CA LEU A 69 9.81 -13.43 7.60
C LEU A 69 9.39 -14.23 8.84
N SER A 70 8.83 -13.58 9.85
CA SER A 70 8.36 -14.26 11.06
C SER A 70 7.09 -15.05 10.77
N PHE A 71 6.13 -14.45 10.07
CA PHE A 71 4.85 -15.08 9.73
C PHE A 71 5.02 -16.26 8.78
N SER A 72 5.87 -16.13 7.74
CA SER A 72 6.18 -17.25 6.82
C SER A 72 6.88 -18.43 7.49
N LYS A 73 7.60 -18.21 8.60
CA LYS A 73 8.26 -19.27 9.39
C LYS A 73 7.35 -19.85 10.47
N ASP A 74 6.19 -19.25 10.71
CA ASP A 74 5.24 -19.76 11.69
C ASP A 74 4.74 -21.15 11.27
N ARG A 75 4.65 -22.07 12.23
CA ARG A 75 4.26 -23.47 11.94
C ARG A 75 2.86 -23.58 11.36
N MET A 76 1.94 -22.70 11.77
CA MET A 76 0.59 -22.63 11.20
C MET A 76 0.65 -22.28 9.71
N ILE A 77 1.45 -21.28 9.33
CA ILE A 77 1.57 -20.84 7.93
C ILE A 77 2.28 -21.88 7.06
N VAL A 78 3.33 -22.52 7.59
CA VAL A 78 4.00 -23.63 6.90
C VAL A 78 3.03 -24.80 6.65
N ASN A 79 2.17 -25.12 7.63
CA ASN A 79 1.16 -26.17 7.47
C ASN A 79 0.05 -25.73 6.52
N ALA A 80 -0.44 -24.50 6.65
CA ALA A 80 -1.45 -23.92 5.77
C ALA A 80 -0.99 -23.97 4.32
N MET A 81 0.25 -23.57 4.01
CA MET A 81 0.81 -23.66 2.66
C MET A 81 0.77 -25.09 2.10
N ARG A 82 1.22 -26.08 2.88
CA ARG A 82 1.24 -27.49 2.46
C ARG A 82 -0.18 -28.04 2.24
N GLU A 83 -1.08 -27.72 3.16
CA GLU A 83 -2.45 -28.24 3.16
C GLU A 83 -3.32 -27.55 2.11
N PHE A 84 -3.21 -26.23 1.94
CA PHE A 84 -3.89 -25.51 0.87
C PHE A 84 -3.41 -25.94 -0.50
N LYS A 85 -2.11 -26.21 -0.70
CA LYS A 85 -1.64 -26.79 -1.97
C LYS A 85 -2.40 -28.08 -2.30
N ARG A 86 -2.47 -29.02 -1.35
CA ARG A 86 -3.22 -30.26 -1.54
C ARG A 86 -4.72 -29.99 -1.74
N GLY A 87 -5.30 -29.10 -0.95
CA GLY A 87 -6.72 -28.75 -1.03
C GLY A 87 -7.10 -28.10 -2.36
N PHE A 88 -6.17 -27.34 -2.96
CA PHE A 88 -6.27 -26.74 -4.28
C PHE A 88 -6.20 -27.83 -5.35
N ASP A 89 -5.15 -28.65 -5.36
CA ASP A 89 -4.94 -29.75 -6.32
C ASP A 89 -6.12 -30.75 -6.32
N ASP A 90 -6.72 -31.02 -5.15
CA ASP A 90 -7.84 -31.96 -5.00
C ASP A 90 -9.23 -31.30 -5.22
N TYR A 91 -9.32 -29.97 -5.40
CA TYR A 91 -10.58 -29.23 -5.23
C TYR A 91 -11.66 -29.67 -6.21
N LEU A 92 -11.36 -29.65 -7.52
CA LEU A 92 -12.32 -30.02 -8.55
C LEU A 92 -12.79 -31.47 -8.39
N SER A 93 -11.89 -32.37 -8.02
CA SER A 93 -12.22 -33.79 -7.80
C SER A 93 -13.20 -34.02 -6.64
N GLN A 94 -13.19 -33.12 -5.64
CA GLN A 94 -14.09 -33.17 -4.49
C GLN A 94 -15.45 -32.52 -4.75
N ARG A 95 -15.57 -31.74 -5.84
CA ARG A 95 -16.82 -31.12 -6.33
C ARG A 95 -17.55 -32.03 -7.34
N THR A 96 -17.48 -33.35 -7.15
CA THR A 96 -18.14 -34.33 -8.03
C THR A 96 -19.65 -34.07 -8.13
N GLY A 97 -20.12 -33.80 -9.36
CA GLY A 97 -21.53 -33.51 -9.67
C GLY A 97 -21.81 -32.05 -10.02
N ASP A 98 -20.88 -31.15 -9.74
CA ASP A 98 -20.98 -29.75 -10.17
C ASP A 98 -20.58 -29.58 -11.63
N ASN A 99 -21.34 -28.77 -12.36
CA ASN A 99 -21.05 -28.48 -13.76
C ASN A 99 -20.08 -27.29 -13.86
N VAL A 100 -18.80 -27.57 -14.09
CA VAL A 100 -17.75 -26.54 -14.27
C VAL A 100 -18.12 -25.54 -15.38
N VAL A 101 -18.86 -25.96 -16.42
CA VAL A 101 -19.34 -25.05 -17.47
C VAL A 101 -20.29 -24.01 -16.88
N GLN A 102 -21.22 -24.43 -16.01
CA GLN A 102 -22.14 -23.53 -15.33
C GLN A 102 -21.42 -22.60 -14.33
N GLN A 103 -20.42 -23.12 -13.61
CA GLN A 103 -19.59 -22.32 -12.71
C GLN A 103 -18.84 -21.23 -13.50
N LYS A 104 -18.25 -21.60 -14.65
CA LYS A 104 -17.58 -20.68 -15.55
C LYS A 104 -18.50 -19.58 -16.07
N GLU A 105 -19.73 -19.94 -16.48
CA GLU A 105 -20.73 -18.97 -16.94
C GLU A 105 -21.09 -17.96 -15.84
N LYS A 106 -21.32 -18.43 -14.60
CA LYS A 106 -21.61 -17.55 -13.46
C LYS A 106 -20.40 -16.68 -13.07
N LEU A 107 -19.19 -17.24 -13.14
CA LEU A 107 -17.96 -16.49 -12.90
C LEU A 107 -17.79 -15.40 -13.97
N GLN A 108 -18.06 -15.71 -15.24
CA GLN A 108 -18.04 -14.73 -16.33
C GLN A 108 -19.05 -13.60 -16.07
N GLN A 109 -20.27 -13.91 -15.65
CA GLN A 109 -21.26 -12.90 -15.29
C GLN A 109 -20.76 -12.01 -14.15
N TYR A 110 -20.09 -12.56 -13.14
CA TYR A 110 -19.49 -11.77 -12.06
C TYR A 110 -18.41 -10.81 -12.60
N TYR A 111 -17.52 -11.30 -13.46
CA TYR A 111 -16.45 -10.50 -14.09
C TYR A 111 -17.01 -9.36 -14.95
N GLU A 112 -18.09 -9.61 -15.70
CA GLU A 112 -18.68 -8.62 -16.61
C GLU A 112 -19.56 -7.60 -15.89
N GLN A 113 -20.32 -8.04 -14.88
CA GLN A 113 -21.33 -7.22 -14.22
C GLN A 113 -20.81 -6.60 -12.94
N SER A 114 -20.58 -7.40 -11.90
CA SER A 114 -20.20 -6.88 -10.58
C SER A 114 -18.83 -6.22 -10.60
N PHE A 115 -17.80 -6.96 -11.02
CA PHE A 115 -16.45 -6.41 -11.12
C PHE A 115 -16.34 -5.38 -12.26
N GLY A 116 -16.86 -5.71 -13.45
CA GLY A 116 -16.80 -4.82 -14.61
C GLY A 116 -17.52 -3.49 -14.39
N GLY A 117 -18.63 -3.49 -13.66
CA GLY A 117 -19.36 -2.28 -13.25
C GLY A 117 -18.53 -1.40 -12.33
N GLU A 118 -18.02 -1.95 -11.22
CA GLU A 118 -17.16 -1.23 -10.27
C GLU A 118 -15.88 -0.70 -10.96
N TYR A 119 -15.27 -1.51 -11.83
CA TYR A 119 -14.11 -1.10 -12.61
C TYR A 119 -14.44 0.12 -13.49
N ALA A 120 -15.57 0.09 -14.21
CA ALA A 120 -15.98 1.20 -15.06
C ALA A 120 -16.24 2.48 -14.24
N GLU A 121 -16.89 2.36 -13.08
CA GLU A 121 -17.14 3.49 -12.18
C GLU A 121 -15.83 4.15 -11.70
N ARG A 122 -14.82 3.35 -11.36
CA ARG A 122 -13.51 3.86 -10.90
C ARG A 122 -12.60 4.33 -12.03
N ASN A 123 -12.85 3.92 -13.27
CA ASN A 123 -11.97 4.16 -14.41
C ASN A 123 -12.67 4.95 -15.54
N ASN A 124 -13.45 5.96 -15.20
CA ASN A 124 -14.07 6.90 -16.18
C ASN A 124 -14.89 6.18 -17.28
N GLY A 125 -15.60 5.11 -16.93
CA GLY A 125 -16.43 4.34 -17.85
C GLY A 125 -15.65 3.37 -18.76
N GLN A 126 -14.33 3.18 -18.54
CA GLN A 126 -13.57 2.19 -19.28
C GLN A 126 -14.04 0.77 -18.96
N LYS A 127 -14.18 -0.06 -19.99
CA LYS A 127 -14.55 -1.47 -19.81
C LYS A 127 -13.30 -2.32 -19.60
N VAL A 128 -13.34 -3.19 -18.61
CA VAL A 128 -12.32 -4.23 -18.44
C VAL A 128 -12.50 -5.34 -19.47
N ASN A 129 -11.39 -5.91 -19.94
CA ASN A 129 -11.41 -7.07 -20.82
C ASN A 129 -11.55 -8.36 -20.00
N SER A 130 -12.76 -8.64 -19.52
CA SER A 130 -13.08 -9.81 -18.69
C SER A 130 -12.68 -11.14 -19.34
N ALA A 131 -12.83 -11.26 -20.66
CA ALA A 131 -12.45 -12.46 -21.41
C ALA A 131 -10.94 -12.74 -21.33
N ALA A 132 -10.10 -11.70 -21.41
CA ALA A 132 -8.65 -11.84 -21.26
C ALA A 132 -8.26 -12.25 -19.85
N LEU A 133 -8.91 -11.69 -18.82
CA LEU A 133 -8.63 -12.06 -17.42
C LEU A 133 -8.99 -13.52 -17.12
N MET A 134 -10.08 -14.04 -17.71
CA MET A 134 -10.49 -15.43 -17.52
C MET A 134 -9.71 -16.44 -18.36
N GLN A 135 -8.96 -16.01 -19.37
CA GLN A 135 -8.30 -16.91 -20.31
C GLN A 135 -7.20 -17.76 -19.65
N GLY A 136 -6.58 -17.24 -18.59
CA GLY A 136 -5.51 -17.93 -17.85
C GLY A 136 -6.00 -18.87 -16.75
N LEU A 137 -7.31 -18.92 -16.47
CA LEU A 137 -7.84 -19.73 -15.38
C LEU A 137 -8.01 -21.18 -15.84
N ASP A 138 -7.40 -22.11 -15.10
CA ASP A 138 -7.67 -23.53 -15.24
C ASP A 138 -9.00 -23.91 -14.57
N ALA A 139 -9.34 -25.20 -14.63
CA ALA A 139 -10.62 -25.68 -14.10
C ALA A 139 -10.70 -25.56 -12.56
N ASP A 140 -9.58 -25.73 -11.85
CA ASP A 140 -9.50 -25.62 -10.39
C ASP A 140 -9.70 -24.16 -9.96
N SER A 141 -9.01 -23.22 -10.61
CA SER A 141 -9.18 -21.78 -10.41
C SER A 141 -10.61 -21.33 -10.70
N ILE A 142 -11.23 -21.80 -11.79
CA ILE A 142 -12.63 -21.48 -12.11
C ILE A 142 -13.56 -21.94 -10.97
N SER A 143 -13.42 -23.18 -10.51
CA SER A 143 -14.28 -23.70 -9.45
C SER A 143 -14.06 -22.98 -8.12
N LEU A 144 -12.82 -22.68 -7.76
CA LEU A 144 -12.47 -21.96 -6.52
C LEU A 144 -12.95 -20.50 -6.56
N GLN A 145 -12.66 -19.76 -7.63
CA GLN A 145 -13.13 -18.39 -7.76
C GLN A 145 -14.66 -18.33 -7.84
N TYR A 146 -15.31 -19.29 -8.50
CA TYR A 146 -16.76 -19.36 -8.47
C TYR A 146 -17.28 -19.47 -7.04
N ASP A 147 -16.76 -20.41 -6.25
CA ASP A 147 -17.26 -20.68 -4.91
C ASP A 147 -16.92 -19.56 -3.89
N PHE A 148 -15.72 -18.99 -3.95
CA PHE A 148 -15.23 -18.00 -2.98
C PHE A 148 -15.41 -16.53 -3.39
N ILE A 149 -15.64 -16.25 -4.68
CA ILE A 149 -15.82 -14.89 -5.19
C ILE A 149 -17.23 -14.70 -5.74
N ALA A 150 -17.59 -15.39 -6.82
CA ALA A 150 -18.83 -15.13 -7.55
C ALA A 150 -20.09 -15.57 -6.79
N ASN A 151 -20.03 -16.73 -6.12
CA ASN A 151 -21.11 -17.30 -5.32
C ASN A 151 -21.06 -16.87 -3.84
N ASN A 152 -20.05 -16.09 -3.47
CA ASN A 152 -19.93 -15.50 -2.15
C ASN A 152 -20.86 -14.27 -2.06
N THR A 153 -21.77 -14.28 -1.09
CA THR A 153 -22.78 -13.23 -0.90
C THR A 153 -22.22 -11.92 -0.34
N GLU A 154 -21.00 -11.95 0.18
CA GLU A 154 -20.32 -10.75 0.65
C GLU A 154 -20.03 -9.77 -0.50
N PRO A 155 -20.03 -8.45 -0.26
CA PRO A 155 -19.83 -7.47 -1.33
C PRO A 155 -18.41 -7.53 -1.91
N LEU A 156 -18.23 -6.92 -3.09
CA LEU A 156 -16.91 -6.73 -3.68
C LEU A 156 -16.02 -5.93 -2.71
N GLY A 157 -14.78 -6.40 -2.51
CA GLY A 157 -13.83 -5.83 -1.55
C GLY A 157 -14.03 -6.30 -0.10
N ALA A 158 -14.95 -7.22 0.17
CA ALA A 158 -15.16 -7.81 1.49
C ALA A 158 -15.36 -9.34 1.46
N LYS A 159 -14.86 -10.02 0.41
CA LYS A 159 -15.05 -11.47 0.24
C LYS A 159 -14.36 -12.27 1.35
N ASP A 160 -13.36 -11.69 2.02
CA ASP A 160 -12.71 -12.17 3.24
C ASP A 160 -13.67 -12.32 4.44
N ALA A 161 -14.89 -11.79 4.40
CA ALA A 161 -15.84 -12.03 5.48
C ALA A 161 -16.41 -13.47 5.47
N LEU A 162 -16.29 -14.20 4.35
CA LEU A 162 -16.75 -15.58 4.23
C LEU A 162 -15.83 -16.53 5.01
N ILE A 163 -16.23 -16.95 6.20
CA ILE A 163 -15.41 -17.86 7.03
C ILE A 163 -15.54 -19.33 6.58
N GLN A 164 -16.74 -19.76 6.23
CA GLN A 164 -17.06 -21.17 5.96
C GLN A 164 -17.91 -21.32 4.71
N LEU A 165 -17.55 -22.29 3.88
CA LEU A 165 -18.31 -22.71 2.71
C LEU A 165 -18.78 -24.16 2.89
N ASP A 166 -20.08 -24.42 2.83
CA ASP A 166 -20.64 -25.75 3.12
C ASP A 166 -20.61 -26.71 1.92
N ASN A 167 -19.47 -26.81 1.23
CA ASN A 167 -19.26 -27.72 0.10
C ASN A 167 -18.46 -28.99 0.46
N ASN A 168 -18.14 -29.18 1.75
CA ASN A 168 -17.43 -30.36 2.32
C ASN A 168 -16.01 -30.66 1.76
N THR A 169 -15.48 -29.82 0.87
CA THR A 169 -14.12 -29.94 0.34
C THR A 169 -13.07 -29.81 1.44
N LEU A 170 -11.89 -30.40 1.21
CA LEU A 170 -10.71 -30.18 2.04
C LEU A 170 -10.38 -28.69 2.09
N TYR A 171 -10.36 -28.01 0.93
CA TYR A 171 -10.08 -26.58 0.86
C TYR A 171 -10.98 -25.76 1.79
N SER A 172 -12.30 -25.98 1.78
CA SER A 172 -13.22 -25.24 2.66
C SER A 172 -12.98 -25.52 4.15
N LYS A 173 -12.66 -26.77 4.51
CA LYS A 173 -12.32 -27.12 5.90
C LYS A 173 -11.04 -26.41 6.36
N LEU A 174 -10.03 -26.36 5.49
CA LEU A 174 -8.78 -25.64 5.75
C LEU A 174 -9.01 -24.13 5.81
N HIS A 175 -9.84 -23.59 4.93
CA HIS A 175 -10.26 -22.19 4.95
C HIS A 175 -10.85 -21.82 6.31
N LYS A 176 -11.81 -22.60 6.81
CA LYS A 176 -12.41 -22.38 8.14
C LYS A 176 -11.39 -22.36 9.29
N ILE A 177 -10.32 -23.14 9.19
CA ILE A 177 -9.28 -23.25 10.22
C ILE A 177 -8.27 -22.10 10.13
N TYR A 178 -7.72 -21.86 8.93
CA TYR A 178 -6.59 -20.95 8.74
C TYR A 178 -6.98 -19.52 8.38
N HIS A 179 -8.12 -19.32 7.74
CA HIS A 179 -8.53 -17.99 7.30
C HIS A 179 -8.71 -16.99 8.45
N PRO A 180 -9.41 -17.31 9.57
CA PRO A 180 -9.59 -16.34 10.66
C PRO A 180 -8.29 -15.77 11.25
N PRO A 181 -7.27 -16.57 11.63
CA PRO A 181 -6.02 -16.02 12.15
C PRO A 181 -5.19 -15.29 11.09
N ILE A 182 -5.20 -15.73 9.82
CA ILE A 182 -4.48 -15.02 8.74
C ILE A 182 -5.15 -13.67 8.46
N ARG A 183 -6.48 -13.63 8.44
CA ARG A 183 -7.28 -12.41 8.29
C ARG A 183 -7.06 -11.44 9.44
N ASP A 184 -7.01 -11.93 10.69
CA ASP A 184 -6.70 -11.10 11.86
C ASP A 184 -5.30 -10.47 11.76
N PHE A 185 -4.29 -11.24 11.31
CA PHE A 185 -2.96 -10.71 11.04
C PHE A 185 -2.99 -9.61 9.95
N LEU A 186 -3.68 -9.86 8.83
CA LEU A 186 -3.85 -8.88 7.76
C LEU A 186 -4.46 -7.57 8.31
N GLN A 187 -5.53 -7.67 9.08
CA GLN A 187 -6.28 -6.52 9.58
C GLN A 187 -5.49 -5.73 10.63
N ARG A 188 -4.77 -6.40 11.53
CA ARG A 188 -3.97 -5.75 12.57
C ARG A 188 -2.79 -4.96 12.03
N PHE A 189 -2.21 -5.43 10.94
CA PHE A 189 -1.03 -4.81 10.33
C PHE A 189 -1.34 -4.07 9.02
N GLU A 190 -2.63 -3.95 8.67
CA GLU A 190 -3.14 -3.17 7.54
C GLU A 190 -2.51 -3.57 6.19
N TYR A 191 -2.29 -4.88 6.00
CA TYR A 191 -1.84 -5.41 4.71
C TYR A 191 -2.96 -5.34 3.68
N PHE A 192 -2.61 -5.04 2.43
CA PHE A 192 -3.57 -5.04 1.33
C PHE A 192 -4.14 -6.45 1.07
N ASP A 193 -3.27 -7.46 0.93
CA ASP A 193 -3.65 -8.87 0.90
C ASP A 193 -2.49 -9.75 1.39
N ILE A 194 -2.79 -11.00 1.74
CA ILE A 194 -1.82 -12.04 2.08
C ILE A 194 -2.07 -13.25 1.20
N PHE A 195 -1.04 -13.59 0.43
CA PHE A 195 -1.05 -14.73 -0.48
C PHE A 195 -0.21 -15.89 0.08
N LEU A 196 -0.66 -17.12 -0.17
CA LEU A 196 0.16 -18.32 -0.10
C LEU A 196 0.40 -18.79 -1.52
N VAL A 197 1.66 -18.81 -1.92
CA VAL A 197 2.09 -19.05 -3.31
C VAL A 197 2.97 -20.28 -3.36
N THR A 198 2.68 -21.21 -4.28
CA THR A 198 3.50 -22.40 -4.48
C THR A 198 4.86 -22.00 -5.07
N PRO A 199 5.98 -22.50 -4.52
CA PRO A 199 7.31 -22.13 -5.00
C PRO A 199 7.67 -22.77 -6.36
N ASP A 200 6.98 -23.84 -6.75
CA ASP A 200 7.26 -24.64 -7.94
C ASP A 200 6.50 -24.15 -9.18
N THR A 201 5.21 -23.81 -9.04
CA THR A 201 4.35 -23.37 -10.16
C THR A 201 4.06 -21.88 -10.14
N GLY A 202 4.14 -21.23 -8.97
CA GLY A 202 3.74 -19.84 -8.78
C GLY A 202 2.22 -19.66 -8.58
N ASP A 203 1.49 -20.74 -8.32
CA ASP A 203 0.04 -20.71 -8.10
C ASP A 203 -0.29 -20.07 -6.76
N ILE A 204 -1.29 -19.18 -6.76
CA ILE A 204 -1.85 -18.58 -5.55
C ILE A 204 -2.90 -19.53 -4.99
N VAL A 205 -2.48 -20.44 -4.12
CA VAL A 205 -3.41 -21.43 -3.53
C VAL A 205 -4.31 -20.81 -2.46
N TYR A 206 -4.01 -19.60 -1.99
CA TYR A 206 -4.82 -18.86 -1.04
C TYR A 206 -4.52 -17.36 -1.10
N SER A 207 -5.58 -16.55 -1.10
CA SER A 207 -5.61 -15.12 -0.77
C SER A 207 -6.56 -14.88 0.43
N VAL A 208 -6.40 -13.79 1.19
CA VAL A 208 -7.38 -13.37 2.21
C VAL A 208 -8.57 -12.69 1.54
N PHE A 209 -8.33 -11.67 0.73
CA PHE A 209 -9.39 -10.85 0.14
C PHE A 209 -10.16 -11.52 -0.99
N LYS A 210 -9.61 -12.58 -1.60
CA LYS A 210 -10.21 -13.30 -2.73
C LYS A 210 -10.61 -12.35 -3.86
N GLU A 211 -9.63 -11.64 -4.41
CA GLU A 211 -9.80 -10.82 -5.62
C GLU A 211 -9.53 -11.64 -6.89
N LEU A 212 -9.53 -11.01 -8.06
CA LEU A 212 -9.42 -11.72 -9.36
C LEU A 212 -8.03 -12.30 -9.64
N ASP A 213 -7.03 -11.94 -8.83
CA ASP A 213 -5.66 -12.45 -8.87
C ASP A 213 -5.48 -13.78 -8.10
N TYR A 214 -6.52 -14.23 -7.39
CA TYR A 214 -6.58 -15.53 -6.70
C TYR A 214 -6.78 -16.71 -7.65
#